data_AF-A0A3M1ZQC9-F1
#
_entry.id   AF-A0A3M1ZQC9-F1
#
_cell.length_a   1.000
_cell.length_b   1.000
_cell.length_c   1.000
_cell.angle_alpha   90.00
_cell.angle_beta   90.00
_cell.angle_gamma   90.00
#
_symmetry.space_group_name_H-M   'P 1'
#
loop_
_entity.id
_entity.type
_entity.pdbx_description
1 polymer ?
#
loop_
_entity_poly.entity_id
_entity_poly.type
_entity_poly.pdbx_seq_one_letter_code
_entity_poly.pdbx_strand_id
1 'polypeptide(L)' 'LYQAVEACLQLRGEAGPNQVEGATTALIQNLGGLGSTAVTHILRV' A
#
# COMPACT_ATOMS: atom_id res chain seq x y z
N LEU A 1 -9.34 0.45 -1.04
CA LEU A 1 -9.36 1.33 0.16
C LEU A 1 -8.39 0.85 1.23
N TYR A 2 -8.58 -0.33 1.85
CA TYR A 2 -7.67 -0.85 2.89
C TYR A 2 -6.19 -0.94 2.46
N GLN A 3 -5.92 -1.36 1.22
CA GLN A 3 -4.56 -1.41 0.68
C GLN A 3 -3.87 -0.04 0.72
N ALA A 4 -4.60 1.03 0.39
CA ALA A 4 -4.06 2.38 0.42
C ALA A 4 -3.86 2.88 1.85
N VAL A 5 -4.78 2.57 2.77
CA VAL A 5 -4.64 2.91 4.20
C VAL A 5 -3.41 2.23 4.79
N GLU A 6 -3.24 0.93 4.57
CA GLU A 6 -2.09 0.18 5.08
C GLU A 6 -0.78 0.72 4.51
N ALA A 7 -0.69 0.92 3.19
CA ALA A 7 0.50 1.50 2.56
C ALA A 7 0.82 2.90 3.13
N CYS A 8 -0.19 3.71 3.41
CA CYS A 8 -0.01 5.02 4.04
C CYS A 8 0.48 4.90 5.49
N LEU A 9 -0.06 3.99 6.29
CA LEU A 9 0.39 3.75 7.66
C LEU A 9 1.85 3.28 7.67
N GLN A 10 2.20 2.35 6.79
CA GLN A 10 3.57 1.83 6.65
C GLN A 10 4.55 2.95 6.29
N LEU A 11 4.23 3.77 5.28
CA LEU A 11 5.09 4.89 4.86
C LEU A 11 5.21 6.00 5.91
N ARG A 12 4.24 6.16 6.79
CA ARG A 12 4.28 7.15 7.88
C ARG A 12 4.91 6.63 9.18
N GLY A 13 5.25 5.35 9.27
CA GLY A 13 5.74 4.77 10.52
C GLY A 13 4.64 4.50 11.56
N GLU A 14 3.37 4.41 11.12
CA GLU A 14 2.18 4.31 11.96
C GLU A 14 1.56 2.90 11.96
N ALA A 15 2.21 1.90 11.37
CA ALA A 15 1.64 0.54 11.21
C ALA A 15 1.78 -0.36 12.46
N GLY A 16 2.19 0.21 13.58
CA GLY A 16 2.24 -0.48 14.88
C GLY A 16 3.12 -1.74 14.84
N PRO A 17 2.66 -2.88 15.39
CA PRO A 17 3.44 -4.12 15.40
C PRO A 17 3.82 -4.67 14.02
N ASN A 18 3.10 -4.26 12.96
CA ASN A 18 3.33 -4.72 11.59
C ASN A 18 4.24 -3.78 10.79
N GLN A 19 4.88 -2.81 11.44
CA GLN A 19 5.71 -1.81 10.77
C GLN A 19 6.87 -2.46 10.02
N VAL A 20 6.95 -2.15 8.73
CA VAL A 20 8.10 -2.46 7.89
C VAL A 20 9.16 -1.39 8.14
N GLU A 21 10.34 -1.82 8.59
CA GLU A 21 11.46 -0.92 8.88
C GLU A 21 11.94 -0.22 7.60
N GLY A 22 12.10 1.11 7.67
CA GLY A 22 12.64 1.90 6.56
C GLY A 22 11.75 1.98 5.31
N ALA A 23 10.44 1.72 5.44
CA ALA A 23 9.50 1.85 4.32
C ALA A 23 9.44 3.29 3.80
N THR A 24 9.95 3.52 2.58
CA THR A 24 9.96 4.84 1.91
C THR A 24 9.19 4.85 0.60
N THR A 25 8.92 3.67 0.03
CA THR A 25 8.15 3.52 -1.22
C THR A 25 7.22 2.32 -1.10
N ALA A 26 5.96 2.47 -1.49
CA ALA A 26 4.97 1.41 -1.47
C ALA A 26 4.29 1.25 -2.83
N LEU A 27 4.00 0.01 -3.21
CA LEU A 27 3.17 -0.34 -4.36
C LEU A 27 1.88 -0.96 -3.84
N ILE A 28 0.74 -0.47 -4.34
CA ILE A 28 -0.55 -1.13 -4.14
C ILE A 28 -1.16 -1.49 -5.50
N GLN A 29 -1.77 -2.66 -5.56
CA GLN A 29 -2.42 -3.19 -6.76
C GLN A 29 -3.84 -3.62 -6.41
N ASN A 30 -4.84 -3.05 -7.07
CA ASN A 30 -6.20 -3.53 -7.00
C ASN A 30 -6.56 -4.27 -8.29
N LEU A 31 -7.23 -5.42 -8.16
CA LEU A 31 -7.74 -6.21 -9.27
C LEU A 31 -9.27 -6.24 -9.18
N GLY A 32 -9.94 -5.93 -10.29
CA GLY A 32 -11.39 -5.94 -10.43
C GLY A 32 -11.89 -7.11 -11.28
N GLY A 33 -13.10 -7.60 -10.98
CA GLY A 33 -13.67 -8.77 -11.64
C GLY A 33 -12.84 -10.03 -11.40
N LEU A 34 -12.68 -10.87 -12.43
CA LEU A 34 -11.77 -12.03 -12.43
C LEU A 34 -10.33 -11.64 -12.82
N GLY A 35 -9.91 -10.41 -12.50
CA GLY A 35 -8.63 -9.84 -12.95
C GLY A 35 -8.70 -9.17 -14.32
N SER A 36 -9.89 -8.80 -14.79
CA SER A 36 -10.09 -8.09 -16.06
C SER A 36 -9.67 -6.62 -16.01
N THR A 37 -9.52 -6.06 -14.81
CA THR A 37 -9.04 -4.69 -14.60
C THR A 37 -8.00 -4.68 -13.50
N ALA A 38 -6.93 -3.93 -13.73
CA ALA A 38 -5.82 -3.78 -12.80
C ALA A 38 -5.52 -2.29 -12.62
N VAL A 39 -5.46 -1.82 -11.38
CA VAL A 39 -5.04 -0.45 -11.04
C VAL A 39 -3.88 -0.50 -10.05
N THR A 40 -2.75 0.07 -10.45
CA THR A 40 -1.53 0.17 -9.65
C THR A 40 -1.32 1.61 -9.17
N HIS A 41 -0.90 1.79 -7.93
CA HIS A 41 -0.37 3.07 -7.45
C HIS A 41 0.99 2.87 -6.80
N ILE A 42 1.89 3.82 -7.02
CA ILE A 42 3.17 3.96 -6.31
C ILE A 42 3.06 5.18 -5.40
N LEU A 43 3.36 4.99 -4.12
CA LEU A 43 3.34 6.01 -3.08
C LEU A 43 4.75 6.16 -2.53
N ARG A 44 5.17 7.38 -2.21
CA ARG A 44 6.51 7.69 -1.69
C ARG A 44 6.43 8.78 -0.63
N VAL A 45 7.34 8.72 0.35
CA VAL A 45 7.58 9.78 1.36
C VAL A 45 8.99 10.33 1.25
#